data_AF-A0A316Q0C3-F1
#
_entry.id   AF-A0A316Q0C3-F1
#
_cell.length_a   1.000
_cell.length_b   1.000
_cell.length_c   1.000
_cell.angle_alpha   90.00
_cell.angle_beta   90.00
_cell.angle_gamma   90.00
#
_symmetry.space_group_name_H-M   'P 1'
#
loop_
_entity.id
_entity.type
_entity.pdbx_description
1 polymer ?
#
loop_
_entity_poly.entity_id
_entity_poly.type
_entity_poly.pdbx_seq_one_letter_code
_entity_poly.pdbx_strand_id
1 'polypeptide(L)'
;MEESIQNNASAYPDTLLQLLERNPETVQFVYDYPQEKDKNHTIDLSSDLSGGGVPLFLQWDKRWGYETYGSDMMAITGCGPTCLSMVLCALTGNADWSPLRVAQFSAENGYYVEGTGTAWALMSQGAATMGLSAQELTLSDSRIRERLEAGAPIICSMGPGDFTDSGHFIVLSALNSDGTIQIRDPNSPKNSEKGWELQRLMNQMQNLWAYTVA
;
A
#
# COMPACT_ATOMS: atom_id res chain seq x y z
N MET A 1 -15.10 -4.06 -21.26
CA MET A 1 -13.67 -4.24 -20.91
C MET A 1 -13.41 -5.67 -20.48
N GLU A 2 -14.09 -6.19 -19.46
CA GLU A 2 -13.93 -7.58 -19.00
C GLU A 2 -14.11 -8.61 -20.12
N GLU A 3 -15.17 -8.50 -20.93
CA GLU A 3 -15.38 -9.39 -22.09
C GLU A 3 -14.22 -9.30 -23.10
N SER A 4 -13.64 -8.13 -23.30
CA SER A 4 -12.48 -7.94 -24.18
C SER A 4 -11.21 -8.55 -23.60
N ILE A 5 -11.03 -8.50 -22.27
CA ILE A 5 -9.93 -9.17 -21.57
C ILE A 5 -10.09 -10.69 -21.71
N GLN A 6 -11.29 -11.22 -21.45
CA GLN A 6 -11.59 -12.66 -21.54
C GLN A 6 -11.38 -13.20 -22.96
N ASN A 7 -11.86 -12.47 -23.98
CA ASN A 7 -11.70 -12.87 -25.39
C ASN A 7 -10.24 -12.82 -25.87
N ASN A 8 -9.33 -12.18 -25.11
CA ASN A 8 -7.91 -12.06 -25.44
C ASN A 8 -7.01 -12.36 -24.22
N ALA A 9 -7.40 -13.34 -23.40
CA ALA A 9 -6.76 -13.61 -22.11
C ALA A 9 -5.24 -13.87 -22.23
N SER A 10 -4.77 -14.44 -23.35
CA SER A 10 -3.35 -14.71 -23.60
C SER A 10 -2.48 -13.46 -23.74
N ALA A 11 -3.07 -12.27 -23.88
CA ALA A 11 -2.35 -11.00 -23.89
C ALA A 11 -2.01 -10.47 -22.48
N TYR A 12 -2.53 -11.10 -21.42
CA TYR A 12 -2.39 -10.66 -20.04
C TYR A 12 -1.70 -11.75 -19.21
N PRO A 13 -0.77 -11.39 -18.30
CA PRO A 13 -0.23 -12.31 -17.30
C PRO A 13 -1.34 -12.87 -16.41
N ASP A 14 -1.22 -14.14 -16.03
CA ASP A 14 -2.17 -14.80 -15.13
C ASP A 14 -2.35 -14.04 -13.81
N THR A 15 -1.30 -13.38 -13.31
CA THR A 15 -1.35 -12.61 -12.07
C THR A 15 -2.22 -11.35 -12.18
N LEU A 16 -2.32 -10.74 -13.37
CA LEU A 16 -3.28 -9.64 -13.59
C LEU A 16 -4.72 -10.13 -13.73
N LEU A 17 -4.92 -11.31 -14.31
CA LEU A 17 -6.26 -11.91 -14.38
C LEU A 17 -6.77 -12.28 -12.97
N GLN A 18 -5.89 -12.85 -12.13
CA GLN A 18 -6.19 -13.11 -10.72
C GLN A 18 -6.41 -11.82 -9.92
N LEU A 19 -5.64 -10.76 -10.20
CA LEU A 19 -5.86 -9.44 -9.61
C LEU A 19 -7.26 -8.92 -9.96
N LEU A 20 -7.68 -9.02 -11.23
CA LEU A 20 -9.00 -8.58 -11.68
C LEU A 20 -10.14 -9.36 -11.02
N GLU A 21 -9.99 -10.67 -10.91
CA GLU A 21 -10.97 -11.53 -10.27
C GLU A 21 -11.19 -11.15 -8.80
N ARG A 22 -10.09 -10.90 -8.07
CA ARG A 22 -10.14 -10.51 -6.65
C ARG A 22 -10.59 -9.06 -6.46
N ASN A 23 -10.14 -8.17 -7.33
CA ASN A 23 -10.35 -6.72 -7.25
C ASN A 23 -10.95 -6.20 -8.58
N PRO A 24 -12.28 -6.30 -8.79
CA PRO A 24 -12.93 -5.84 -10.02
C PRO A 24 -12.69 -4.35 -10.35
N GLU A 25 -12.39 -3.53 -9.35
CA GLU A 25 -11.99 -2.12 -9.55
C GLU A 25 -10.73 -1.94 -10.42
N THR A 26 -9.91 -2.98 -10.59
CA THR A 26 -8.68 -2.95 -11.39
C THR A 26 -8.93 -3.10 -12.90
N VAL A 27 -10.19 -3.27 -13.33
CA VAL A 27 -10.55 -3.59 -14.72
C VAL A 27 -9.92 -2.65 -15.76
N GLN A 28 -9.81 -1.35 -15.47
CA GLN A 28 -9.15 -0.40 -16.37
C GLN A 28 -7.65 -0.61 -16.44
N PHE A 29 -7.00 -0.74 -15.28
CA PHE A 29 -5.57 -1.03 -15.21
C PHE A 29 -5.21 -2.32 -15.95
N VAL A 30 -6.00 -3.39 -15.75
CA VAL A 30 -5.77 -4.67 -16.43
C VAL A 30 -6.03 -4.53 -17.93
N TYR A 31 -7.14 -3.91 -18.34
CA TYR A 31 -7.47 -3.70 -19.76
C TYR A 31 -6.36 -2.94 -20.52
N ASP A 32 -5.75 -1.94 -19.89
CA ASP A 32 -4.73 -1.09 -20.50
C ASP A 32 -3.34 -1.76 -20.56
N TYR A 33 -3.12 -2.88 -19.86
CA TYR A 33 -1.82 -3.55 -19.73
C TYR A 33 -1.06 -3.74 -21.07
N PRO A 34 -1.64 -4.29 -22.15
CA PRO A 34 -0.91 -4.53 -23.38
C PRO A 34 -0.34 -3.24 -24.01
N GLN A 35 -0.94 -2.08 -23.70
CA GLN A 35 -0.55 -0.80 -24.27
C GLN A 35 0.31 0.04 -23.34
N GLU A 36 0.21 -0.17 -22.02
CA GLU A 36 0.90 0.66 -21.04
C GLU A 36 2.14 0.00 -20.43
N LYS A 37 2.25 -1.34 -20.43
CA LYS A 37 3.30 -2.08 -19.70
C LYS A 37 4.76 -1.71 -20.03
N ASP A 38 5.01 -1.23 -21.25
CA ASP A 38 6.37 -0.87 -21.72
C ASP A 38 6.58 0.66 -21.78
N LYS A 39 5.63 1.44 -21.26
CA LYS A 39 5.70 2.90 -21.27
C LYS A 39 6.26 3.43 -19.96
N ASN A 40 7.08 4.46 -20.08
CA ASN A 40 7.47 5.26 -18.93
C ASN A 40 6.37 6.27 -18.62
N HIS A 41 5.87 6.24 -17.38
CA HIS A 41 4.87 7.18 -16.91
C HIS A 41 5.51 8.30 -16.09
N THR A 42 5.05 9.54 -16.30
CA THR A 42 5.42 10.65 -15.41
C THR A 42 4.72 10.47 -14.07
N ILE A 43 5.48 10.53 -12.99
CA ILE A 43 4.96 10.48 -11.61
C ILE A 43 4.96 11.90 -11.06
N ASP A 44 3.76 12.42 -10.81
CA ASP A 44 3.53 13.68 -10.10
C ASP A 44 2.54 13.40 -8.97
N LEU A 45 2.95 13.66 -7.73
CA LEU A 45 2.12 13.48 -6.53
C LEU A 45 1.63 14.81 -5.96
N SER A 46 1.95 15.95 -6.59
CA SER A 46 1.68 17.27 -6.02
C SER A 46 0.20 17.49 -5.68
N SER A 47 -0.72 17.03 -6.54
CA SER A 47 -2.15 17.06 -6.29
C SER A 47 -2.61 16.06 -5.22
N ASP A 48 -1.95 14.92 -5.10
CA ASP A 48 -2.32 13.89 -4.13
C ASP A 48 -2.06 14.37 -2.69
N LEU A 49 -1.11 15.28 -2.50
CA LEU A 49 -0.73 15.80 -1.19
C LEU A 49 -1.51 17.05 -0.77
N SER A 50 -2.36 17.62 -1.63
CA SER A 50 -3.07 18.86 -1.32
C SER A 50 -4.21 18.70 -0.30
N GLY A 51 -4.69 17.46 -0.09
CA GLY A 51 -5.86 17.18 0.75
C GLY A 51 -5.59 17.16 2.26
N GLY A 52 -4.32 17.14 2.67
CA GLY A 52 -3.93 16.91 4.07
C GLY A 52 -4.14 15.46 4.54
N GLY A 53 -3.43 15.07 5.59
CA GLY A 53 -3.45 13.70 6.11
C GLY A 53 -2.71 12.69 5.23
N VAL A 54 -3.00 11.40 5.44
CA VAL A 54 -2.35 10.33 4.67
C VAL A 54 -3.03 10.18 3.30
N PRO A 55 -2.30 10.30 2.17
CA PRO A 55 -2.86 10.09 0.83
C PRO A 55 -3.22 8.63 0.60
N LEU A 56 -4.12 8.36 -0.34
CA LEU A 56 -4.35 7.00 -0.84
C LEU A 56 -3.58 6.79 -2.14
N PHE A 57 -2.56 5.93 -2.09
CA PHE A 57 -1.87 5.45 -3.28
C PHE A 57 -2.25 4.01 -3.57
N LEU A 58 -2.70 3.72 -4.79
CA LEU A 58 -3.02 2.34 -5.17
C LEU A 58 -1.78 1.70 -5.78
N GLN A 59 -1.43 0.49 -5.37
CA GLN A 59 -0.25 -0.20 -5.91
C GLN A 59 -0.39 -0.49 -7.41
N TRP A 60 -1.64 -0.53 -7.91
CA TRP A 60 -2.02 -0.68 -9.30
C TRP A 60 -2.29 0.65 -10.02
N ASP A 61 -1.88 1.81 -9.49
CA ASP A 61 -1.96 3.07 -10.24
C ASP A 61 -1.08 3.01 -11.50
N LYS A 62 -1.61 3.42 -12.66
CA LYS A 62 -0.88 3.38 -13.94
C LYS A 62 0.49 4.05 -13.91
N ARG A 63 0.71 5.02 -13.02
CA ARG A 63 1.98 5.76 -12.90
C ARG A 63 3.17 4.87 -12.50
N TRP A 64 2.92 3.72 -11.88
CA TRP A 64 3.95 2.79 -11.43
C TRP A 64 3.53 1.31 -11.43
N GLY A 65 2.25 1.01 -11.53
CA GLY A 65 1.70 -0.33 -11.30
C GLY A 65 2.21 -1.39 -12.26
N TYR A 66 2.62 -0.99 -13.46
CA TYR A 66 3.22 -1.89 -14.46
C TYR A 66 4.73 -2.12 -14.27
N GLU A 67 5.39 -1.34 -13.42
CA GLU A 67 6.82 -1.50 -13.13
C GLU A 67 7.06 -2.74 -12.29
N THR A 68 8.25 -3.35 -12.43
CA THR A 68 8.60 -4.56 -11.67
C THR A 68 9.06 -4.21 -10.26
N TYR A 69 8.58 -4.97 -9.28
CA TYR A 69 9.11 -4.99 -7.91
C TYR A 69 9.25 -6.44 -7.42
N GLY A 70 10.49 -6.92 -7.48
CA GLY A 70 10.81 -8.29 -7.10
C GLY A 70 10.35 -9.30 -8.13
N SER A 71 9.50 -10.26 -7.74
CA SER A 71 9.06 -11.36 -8.61
C SER A 71 7.94 -10.99 -9.60
N ASP A 72 7.30 -9.82 -9.45
CA ASP A 72 6.17 -9.42 -10.29
C ASP A 72 6.05 -7.87 -10.34
N MET A 73 5.01 -7.38 -11.00
CA MET A 73 4.64 -5.97 -11.07
C MET A 73 4.29 -5.38 -9.70
N MET A 74 4.50 -4.08 -9.55
CA MET A 74 4.06 -3.26 -8.42
C MET A 74 2.58 -3.48 -8.10
N ALA A 75 1.73 -3.66 -9.13
CA ALA A 75 0.32 -3.96 -8.96
C ALA A 75 0.05 -5.26 -8.16
N ILE A 76 1.01 -6.18 -8.10
CA ILE A 76 0.89 -7.48 -7.42
C ILE A 76 1.67 -7.50 -6.09
N THR A 77 2.92 -7.05 -6.10
CA THR A 77 3.85 -7.18 -4.96
C THR A 77 4.13 -5.88 -4.21
N GLY A 78 3.55 -4.75 -4.65
CA GLY A 78 3.92 -3.40 -4.23
C GLY A 78 3.33 -2.89 -2.91
N CYS A 79 2.50 -3.67 -2.20
CA CYS A 79 1.74 -3.18 -1.03
C CYS A 79 2.62 -2.49 0.03
N GLY A 80 3.77 -3.07 0.37
CA GLY A 80 4.71 -2.52 1.35
C GLY A 80 5.26 -1.14 0.95
N PRO A 81 5.97 -1.01 -0.18
CA PRO A 81 6.45 0.28 -0.68
C PRO A 81 5.36 1.32 -0.85
N THR A 82 4.17 0.92 -1.31
CA THR A 82 3.05 1.84 -1.47
C THR A 82 2.57 2.37 -0.11
N CYS A 83 2.41 1.51 0.91
CA CYS A 83 2.09 1.95 2.27
C CYS A 83 3.14 2.88 2.86
N LEU A 84 4.42 2.55 2.72
CA LEU A 84 5.50 3.39 3.25
C LEU A 84 5.60 4.73 2.52
N SER A 85 5.38 4.76 1.21
CA SER A 85 5.26 6.00 0.42
C SER A 85 4.14 6.90 0.93
N MET A 86 2.95 6.34 1.20
CA MET A 86 1.85 7.14 1.77
C MET A 86 2.25 7.81 3.09
N VAL A 87 2.90 7.06 3.99
CA VAL A 87 3.32 7.58 5.30
C VAL A 87 4.42 8.63 5.16
N LEU A 88 5.42 8.40 4.30
CA LEU A 88 6.48 9.35 4.00
C LEU A 88 5.91 10.68 3.50
N CYS A 89 5.05 10.62 2.49
CA CYS A 89 4.44 11.81 1.92
C CYS A 89 3.56 12.55 2.94
N ALA A 90 2.79 11.82 3.74
CA ALA A 90 1.93 12.41 4.77
C ALA A 90 2.71 13.18 5.84
N LEU A 91 3.82 12.60 6.31
CA LEU A 91 4.59 13.14 7.43
C LEU A 91 5.59 14.21 7.00
N THR A 92 6.16 14.09 5.79
CA THR A 92 7.22 15.00 5.33
C THR A 92 6.74 16.04 4.33
N GLY A 93 5.57 15.85 3.71
CA GLY A 93 5.10 16.65 2.58
C GLY A 93 5.95 16.50 1.31
N ASN A 94 6.89 15.55 1.29
CA ASN A 94 7.80 15.36 0.16
C ASN A 94 7.20 14.43 -0.90
N ALA A 95 6.81 15.03 -2.04
CA ALA A 95 6.25 14.34 -3.20
C ALA A 95 7.27 13.47 -3.98
N ASP A 96 8.56 13.53 -3.66
CA ASP A 96 9.58 12.69 -4.30
C ASP A 96 9.48 11.22 -3.87
N TRP A 97 8.85 10.94 -2.72
CA TRP A 97 8.68 9.59 -2.19
C TRP A 97 7.51 8.85 -2.82
N SER A 98 7.53 8.69 -4.14
CA SER A 98 6.55 7.86 -4.85
C SER A 98 6.63 6.38 -4.49
N PRO A 99 5.55 5.60 -4.67
CA PRO A 99 5.56 4.16 -4.45
C PRO A 99 6.68 3.46 -5.23
N LEU A 100 6.91 3.88 -6.48
CA LEU A 100 8.00 3.35 -7.30
C LEU A 100 9.38 3.67 -6.71
N ARG A 101 9.59 4.90 -6.22
CA ARG A 101 10.87 5.30 -5.63
C ARG A 101 11.17 4.50 -4.36
N VAL A 102 10.17 4.26 -3.52
CA VAL A 102 10.29 3.44 -2.31
C VAL A 102 10.54 1.97 -2.69
N ALA A 103 9.90 1.46 -3.75
CA ALA A 103 10.10 0.10 -4.23
C ALA A 103 11.53 -0.12 -4.77
N GLN A 104 12.05 0.84 -5.53
CA GLN A 104 13.44 0.84 -6.00
C GLN A 104 14.42 0.84 -4.84
N PHE A 105 14.24 1.73 -3.86
CA PHE A 105 15.06 1.73 -2.65
C PHE A 105 14.99 0.39 -1.92
N SER A 106 13.78 -0.18 -1.78
CA SER A 106 13.57 -1.48 -1.15
C SER A 106 14.38 -2.57 -1.83
N ALA A 107 14.32 -2.66 -3.16
CA ALA A 107 15.07 -3.63 -3.94
C ALA A 107 16.59 -3.42 -3.85
N GLU A 108 17.05 -2.17 -3.99
CA GLU A 108 18.48 -1.79 -3.93
C GLU A 108 19.12 -2.12 -2.57
N ASN A 109 18.34 -2.10 -1.49
CA ASN A 109 18.81 -2.33 -0.13
C ASN A 109 18.44 -3.71 0.43
N GLY A 110 17.95 -4.63 -0.41
CA GLY A 110 17.69 -6.01 -0.02
C GLY A 110 16.47 -6.20 0.89
N TYR A 111 15.49 -5.30 0.82
CA TYR A 111 14.24 -5.37 1.58
C TYR A 111 13.10 -6.10 0.83
N TYR A 112 13.38 -6.68 -0.33
CA TYR A 112 12.48 -7.61 -1.01
C TYR A 112 12.91 -9.05 -0.74
N VAL A 113 11.95 -9.91 -0.39
CA VAL A 113 12.14 -11.35 -0.16
C VAL A 113 11.30 -12.12 -1.17
N GLU A 114 11.96 -12.89 -2.03
CA GLU A 114 11.29 -13.68 -3.06
C GLU A 114 10.23 -14.63 -2.47
N GLY A 115 9.06 -14.66 -3.09
CA GLY A 115 7.90 -15.45 -2.63
C GLY A 115 7.19 -14.91 -1.38
N THR A 116 7.74 -13.92 -0.68
CA THR A 116 7.13 -13.29 0.51
C THR A 116 6.71 -11.85 0.27
N GLY A 117 7.43 -11.12 -0.59
CA GLY A 117 7.21 -9.71 -0.86
C GLY A 117 8.11 -8.81 -0.03
N THR A 118 7.56 -7.78 0.60
CA THR A 118 8.33 -6.77 1.31
C THR A 118 8.70 -7.21 2.72
N ALA A 119 9.99 -7.15 3.07
CA ALA A 119 10.48 -7.46 4.40
C ALA A 119 10.03 -6.43 5.44
N TRP A 120 9.72 -6.88 6.65
CA TRP A 120 9.41 -6.00 7.80
C TRP A 120 10.56 -5.05 8.16
N ALA A 121 11.80 -5.39 7.80
CA ALA A 121 12.94 -4.50 7.97
C ALA A 121 12.80 -3.18 7.17
N LEU A 122 12.04 -3.16 6.06
CA LEU A 122 11.71 -1.91 5.36
C LEU A 122 10.90 -0.97 6.25
N MET A 123 9.93 -1.52 7.00
CA MET A 123 9.01 -0.76 7.86
C MET A 123 9.72 -0.15 9.08
N SER A 124 10.95 -0.57 9.37
CA SER A 124 11.73 -0.07 10.50
C SER A 124 13.03 0.58 10.02
N GLN A 125 14.03 -0.21 9.65
CA GLN A 125 15.37 0.25 9.26
C GLN A 125 15.33 1.04 7.94
N GLY A 126 14.54 0.57 6.98
CA GLY A 126 14.33 1.28 5.71
C GLY A 126 13.68 2.65 5.92
N ALA A 127 12.57 2.69 6.67
CA ALA A 127 11.89 3.93 7.04
C ALA A 127 12.81 4.92 7.77
N ALA A 128 13.65 4.44 8.69
CA ALA A 128 14.67 5.24 9.37
C ALA A 128 15.65 5.91 8.40
N THR A 129 16.09 5.18 7.38
CA THR A 129 17.00 5.71 6.35
C THR A 129 16.34 6.80 5.50
N MET A 130 15.01 6.79 5.40
CA MET A 130 14.22 7.78 4.66
C MET A 130 13.77 8.98 5.52
N GLY A 131 14.25 9.07 6.77
CA GLY A 131 13.96 10.20 7.67
C GLY A 131 12.70 10.06 8.52
N LEU A 132 12.18 8.84 8.70
CA LEU A 132 11.09 8.56 9.64
C LEU A 132 11.62 7.93 10.93
N SER A 133 10.96 8.19 12.04
CA SER A 133 11.06 7.34 13.23
C SER A 133 9.97 6.29 13.18
N ALA A 134 10.35 5.02 13.26
CA ALA A 134 9.41 3.89 13.23
C ALA A 134 9.45 3.15 14.57
N GLN A 135 8.29 3.04 15.22
CA GLN A 135 8.13 2.29 16.45
C GLN A 135 7.24 1.07 16.21
N GLU A 136 7.81 -0.12 16.33
CA GLU A 136 7.02 -1.36 16.40
C GLU A 136 6.17 -1.37 17.68
N LEU A 137 4.89 -1.65 17.54
CA LEU A 137 3.95 -1.63 18.66
C LEU A 137 3.54 -3.05 19.04
N THR A 138 3.31 -3.25 20.34
CA THR A 138 2.51 -4.38 20.81
C THR A 138 1.06 -4.18 20.39
N LEU A 139 0.40 -5.24 19.90
CA LEU A 139 -1.00 -5.23 19.49
C LEU A 139 -1.91 -4.90 20.69
N SER A 140 -2.42 -3.66 20.71
CA SER A 140 -3.21 -3.11 21.82
C SER A 140 -4.14 -2.01 21.30
N ASP A 141 -5.43 -2.12 21.60
CA ASP A 141 -6.45 -1.14 21.18
C ASP A 141 -6.09 0.27 21.66
N SER A 142 -5.77 0.42 22.95
CA SER A 142 -5.45 1.72 23.53
C SER A 142 -4.20 2.36 22.90
N ARG A 143 -3.15 1.57 22.64
CA ARG A 143 -1.93 2.09 22.01
C ARG A 143 -2.16 2.52 20.57
N ILE A 144 -2.95 1.77 19.82
CA ILE A 144 -3.28 2.11 18.43
C ILE A 144 -4.07 3.42 18.41
N ARG A 145 -5.10 3.55 19.25
CA ARG A 145 -5.90 4.78 19.36
C ARG A 145 -5.06 5.97 19.79
N GLU A 146 -4.25 5.82 20.84
CA GLU A 146 -3.34 6.88 21.32
C GLU A 146 -2.42 7.39 20.22
N ARG A 147 -1.85 6.49 19.40
CA ARG A 147 -0.99 6.87 18.28
C ARG A 147 -1.75 7.60 17.18
N LEU A 148 -2.93 7.12 16.81
CA LEU A 148 -3.76 7.77 15.79
C LEU A 148 -4.28 9.14 16.25
N GLU A 149 -4.66 9.27 17.52
CA GLU A 149 -5.06 10.56 18.14
C GLU A 149 -3.90 11.56 18.15
N ALA A 150 -2.66 11.09 18.32
CA ALA A 150 -1.46 11.91 18.21
C ALA A 150 -1.07 12.25 16.74
N GLY A 151 -1.86 11.82 15.76
CA GLY A 151 -1.59 12.04 14.34
C GLY A 151 -0.48 11.16 13.77
N ALA A 152 -0.06 10.10 14.47
CA ALA A 152 0.95 9.16 13.99
C ALA A 152 0.28 8.05 13.16
N PRO A 153 0.49 8.00 11.82
CA PRO A 153 -0.04 6.91 11.01
C PRO A 153 0.65 5.59 11.36
N ILE A 154 -0.05 4.48 11.14
CA ILE A 154 0.42 3.14 11.49
C ILE A 154 0.38 2.27 10.25
N ILE A 155 1.48 1.60 9.92
CA ILE A 155 1.48 0.54 8.90
C ILE A 155 1.27 -0.79 9.62
N CYS A 156 0.37 -1.62 9.09
CA CYS A 156 0.06 -2.94 9.62
C CYS A 156 0.37 -4.01 8.58
N SER A 157 1.03 -5.08 9.00
CA SER A 157 1.10 -6.34 8.25
C SER A 157 -0.14 -7.16 8.60
N MET A 158 -0.98 -7.43 7.62
CA MET A 158 -2.21 -8.21 7.74
C MET A 158 -1.97 -9.67 7.36
N GLY A 159 -2.65 -10.58 8.03
CA GLY A 159 -2.82 -11.98 7.64
C GLY A 159 -4.15 -12.21 6.93
N PRO A 160 -4.52 -13.48 6.72
CA PRO A 160 -5.74 -13.83 6.00
C PRO A 160 -7.02 -13.27 6.64
N GLY A 161 -7.93 -12.75 5.81
CA GLY A 161 -9.21 -12.18 6.22
C GLY A 161 -9.78 -11.20 5.18
N ASP A 162 -10.26 -10.05 5.64
CA ASP A 162 -10.98 -9.06 4.83
C ASP A 162 -10.12 -8.37 3.75
N PHE A 163 -8.80 -8.36 3.92
CA PHE A 163 -7.87 -7.61 3.06
C PHE A 163 -7.07 -8.48 2.10
N THR A 164 -6.90 -9.76 2.45
CA THR A 164 -6.02 -10.69 1.74
C THR A 164 -6.31 -12.11 2.20
N ASP A 165 -5.98 -13.09 1.39
CA ASP A 165 -6.00 -14.51 1.76
C ASP A 165 -4.61 -15.01 2.22
N SER A 166 -3.60 -14.13 2.18
CA SER A 166 -2.21 -14.42 2.53
C SER A 166 -1.63 -13.32 3.42
N GLY A 167 -0.73 -12.49 2.89
CA GLY A 167 -0.15 -11.33 3.56
C GLY A 167 -0.49 -10.04 2.81
N HIS A 168 -0.59 -8.93 3.53
CA HIS A 168 -0.83 -7.61 2.93
C HIS A 168 -0.38 -6.49 3.85
N PHE A 169 -0.02 -5.33 3.30
CA PHE A 169 0.23 -4.13 4.10
C PHE A 169 -0.91 -3.12 3.88
N ILE A 170 -1.36 -2.50 4.97
CA ILE A 170 -2.30 -1.37 4.95
C ILE A 170 -1.80 -0.27 5.89
N VAL A 171 -2.33 0.95 5.74
CA VAL A 171 -2.09 2.05 6.67
C VAL A 171 -3.36 2.35 7.48
N LEU A 172 -3.26 2.45 8.79
CA LEU A 172 -4.26 3.12 9.63
C LEU A 172 -3.91 4.60 9.65
N SER A 173 -4.80 5.45 9.13
CA SER A 173 -4.50 6.86 8.88
C SER A 173 -5.14 7.83 9.87
N ALA A 174 -6.28 7.49 10.46
CA ALA A 174 -6.96 8.36 11.43
C ALA A 174 -7.96 7.59 12.30
N LEU A 175 -8.25 8.14 13.48
CA LEU A 175 -9.41 7.80 14.29
C LEU A 175 -10.57 8.72 13.91
N ASN A 176 -11.67 8.13 13.44
CA ASN A 176 -12.89 8.86 13.09
C ASN A 176 -13.66 9.29 14.35
N SER A 177 -14.51 10.30 14.21
CA SER A 177 -15.33 10.82 15.32
C SER A 177 -16.34 9.81 15.88
N ASP A 178 -16.71 8.80 15.10
CA ASP A 178 -17.58 7.70 15.52
C ASP A 178 -16.81 6.55 16.20
N GLY A 179 -15.50 6.68 16.36
CA GLY A 179 -14.63 5.69 17.00
C GLY A 179 -14.07 4.62 16.06
N THR A 180 -14.49 4.62 14.78
CA THR A 180 -13.94 3.73 13.75
C THR A 180 -12.57 4.22 13.26
N ILE A 181 -11.82 3.33 12.60
CA ILE A 181 -10.49 3.63 12.05
C ILE A 181 -10.59 3.85 10.54
N GLN A 182 -10.10 4.98 10.08
CA GLN A 182 -9.88 5.24 8.66
C GLN A 182 -8.58 4.53 8.23
N ILE A 183 -8.64 3.81 7.11
CA ILE A 183 -7.48 3.12 6.54
C ILE A 183 -7.14 3.62 5.14
N ARG A 184 -5.91 3.31 4.70
CA ARG A 184 -5.46 3.35 3.31
C ARG A 184 -4.97 1.96 2.92
N ASP A 185 -5.78 1.28 2.13
CA ASP A 185 -5.47 -0.03 1.57
C ASP A 185 -4.94 0.16 0.14
N PRO A 186 -3.67 -0.17 -0.14
CA PRO A 186 -3.08 0.04 -1.47
C PRO A 186 -3.69 -0.87 -2.54
N ASN A 187 -4.46 -1.89 -2.18
CA ASN A 187 -5.14 -2.76 -3.12
C ASN A 187 -6.60 -2.40 -3.37
N SER A 188 -7.26 -1.69 -2.44
CA SER A 188 -8.70 -1.46 -2.54
C SER A 188 -9.13 -0.04 -2.15
N PRO A 189 -9.65 0.76 -3.10
CA PRO A 189 -10.32 2.01 -2.77
C PRO A 189 -11.57 1.76 -1.90
N LYS A 190 -12.32 0.68 -2.14
CA LYS A 190 -13.53 0.34 -1.36
C LYS A 190 -13.22 0.10 0.12
N ASN A 191 -12.11 -0.56 0.42
CA ASN A 191 -11.67 -0.74 1.82
C ASN A 191 -11.25 0.59 2.45
N SER A 192 -10.73 1.51 1.64
CA SER A 192 -10.30 2.85 2.04
C SER A 192 -11.44 3.88 2.14
N GLU A 193 -12.63 3.60 1.61
CA GLU A 193 -13.80 4.50 1.67
C GLU A 193 -14.62 4.36 2.97
N LYS A 194 -14.42 3.27 3.72
CA LYS A 194 -15.20 2.96 4.91
C LYS A 194 -14.39 3.08 6.20
N GLY A 195 -15.07 3.39 7.30
CA GLY A 195 -14.53 3.27 8.65
C GLY A 195 -14.55 1.82 9.13
N TRP A 196 -13.50 1.41 9.83
CA TRP A 196 -13.34 0.04 10.33
C TRP A 196 -13.37 -0.03 11.85
N GLU A 197 -14.07 -1.04 12.38
CA GLU A 197 -13.96 -1.41 13.78
C GLU A 197 -12.54 -1.88 14.11
N LEU A 198 -11.88 -1.25 15.09
CA LEU A 198 -10.49 -1.55 15.41
C LEU A 198 -10.29 -3.02 15.79
N GLN A 199 -11.21 -3.62 16.52
CA GLN A 199 -11.11 -5.04 16.88
C GLN A 199 -11.11 -5.95 15.65
N ARG A 200 -11.88 -5.61 14.60
CA ARG A 200 -11.91 -6.38 13.35
C ARG A 200 -10.56 -6.32 12.63
N LEU A 201 -9.93 -5.15 12.62
CA LEU A 201 -8.58 -4.97 12.10
C LEU A 201 -7.55 -5.78 12.90
N MET A 202 -7.55 -5.62 14.24
CA MET A 202 -6.58 -6.26 15.14
C MET A 202 -6.60 -7.79 15.06
N ASN A 203 -7.77 -8.40 14.85
CA ASN A 203 -7.91 -9.86 14.71
C ASN A 203 -7.15 -10.44 13.50
N GLN A 204 -6.72 -9.58 12.57
CA GLN A 204 -6.04 -9.97 11.33
C GLN A 204 -4.62 -9.41 11.27
N MET A 205 -4.15 -8.68 12.29
CA MET A 205 -2.80 -8.10 12.31
C MET A 205 -1.76 -9.12 12.73
N GLN A 206 -0.69 -9.21 11.94
CA GLN A 206 0.51 -9.96 12.27
C GLN A 206 1.57 -9.06 12.93
N ASN A 207 1.67 -7.80 12.50
CA ASN A 207 2.56 -6.80 13.10
C ASN A 207 2.11 -5.37 12.75
N LEU A 208 2.63 -4.35 13.46
CA LEU A 208 2.29 -2.95 13.24
C LEU A 208 3.39 -1.99 13.72
N TRP A 209 3.55 -0.88 13.00
CA TRP A 209 4.54 0.17 13.26
C TRP A 209 3.89 1.55 13.19
N ALA A 210 4.09 2.39 14.22
CA ALA A 210 3.70 3.80 14.21
C ALA A 210 4.86 4.67 13.75
N TYR A 211 4.55 5.74 13.02
CA TYR A 211 5.56 6.61 12.41
C TYR A 211 5.43 8.07 12.85
N THR A 212 6.57 8.72 13.00
CA THR A 212 6.70 10.17 13.10
C THR A 212 7.85 10.63 12.20
N VAL A 213 7.97 11.95 11.97
CA VAL A 213 9.21 12.51 11.41
C VAL A 213 10.34 12.32 12.44
N ALA A 214 11.55 12.02 11.96
CA ALA A 214 12.76 11.85 12.77
C ALA A 214 13.33 13.18 13.30
#